data_AF-W4L2Y7-F1
#
_entry.id   AF-W4L2Y7-F1
#
_cell.length_a   1.000
_cell.length_b   1.000
_cell.length_c   1.000
_cell.angle_alpha   90.00
_cell.angle_beta   90.00
_cell.angle_gamma   90.00
#
_symmetry.space_group_name_H-M   'P 1'
#
loop_
_entity.id
_entity.type
_entity.pdbx_description
1 polymer ?
#
loop_
_entity_poly.entity_id
_entity_poly.type
_entity_poly.pdbx_seq_one_letter_code
_entity_poly.pdbx_strand_id
1 'polypeptide(L)'
;TDTWTAEDRQVLIQVVRLYFWLLFALKETKLSLNRFRVMIFGEKAKPSKSRRAKGASSSTSQNEQEAEASSDDAQEPDEGGVTASEPSTQTSPEDDSASETDPDAEPRRGHGRLSAEAYTGVERVECRHQELAPGDRCPVCGIGWLYSLPPGNEVRINGHALLSAIRYEVEKLRCSACGERFSAPLPEGVGDEKYHPSARAALALSRYFLSVPFYRLEAYQAMMGVPVPDATQWDQVERV
;
A
#
# COMPACT_ATOMS: atom_id res chain seq x y z
N THR A 1 -42.10 -32.12 4.67
CA THR A 1 -41.36 -32.41 3.42
C THR A 1 -41.67 -31.30 2.46
N ASP A 2 -40.84 -30.28 2.43
CA ASP A 2 -41.09 -29.06 1.66
C ASP A 2 -40.93 -29.37 0.16
N THR A 3 -42.05 -29.64 -0.49
CA THR A 3 -42.10 -29.89 -1.92
C THR A 3 -42.06 -28.55 -2.64
N TRP A 4 -40.93 -28.27 -3.30
CA TRP A 4 -40.75 -27.09 -4.13
C TRP A 4 -41.89 -26.95 -5.14
N THR A 5 -42.46 -25.76 -5.23
CA THR A 5 -43.57 -25.49 -6.14
C THR A 5 -43.07 -25.46 -7.60
N ALA A 6 -43.99 -25.53 -8.56
CA ALA A 6 -43.62 -25.44 -9.97
C ALA A 6 -42.99 -24.09 -10.33
N GLU A 7 -43.40 -23.03 -9.64
CA GLU A 7 -42.89 -21.67 -9.79
C GLU A 7 -41.44 -21.57 -9.29
N ASP A 8 -41.13 -22.16 -8.13
CA ASP A 8 -39.76 -22.17 -7.58
C ASP A 8 -38.78 -22.88 -8.52
N ARG A 9 -39.21 -23.98 -9.14
CA ARG A 9 -38.41 -24.70 -10.15
C ARG A 9 -38.14 -23.82 -11.37
N GLN A 10 -39.11 -23.04 -11.81
CA GLN A 10 -38.97 -22.17 -12.97
C GLN A 10 -38.02 -21.00 -12.69
N VAL A 11 -38.11 -20.39 -11.51
CA VAL A 11 -37.17 -19.35 -11.06
C VAL A 11 -35.75 -19.93 -10.99
N LEU A 12 -35.59 -21.12 -10.42
CA LEU A 12 -34.27 -21.75 -10.30
C LEU A 12 -33.65 -22.05 -11.68
N ILE A 13 -34.45 -22.49 -12.65
CA ILE A 13 -34.00 -22.67 -14.05
C ILE A 13 -33.54 -21.33 -14.65
N GLN A 14 -34.27 -20.25 -14.42
CA GLN A 14 -33.89 -18.92 -14.93
C GLN A 14 -32.60 -18.41 -14.27
N VAL A 15 -32.45 -18.57 -12.95
CA VAL A 15 -31.24 -18.17 -12.22
C VAL A 15 -30.02 -18.95 -12.70
N VAL A 16 -30.15 -20.27 -12.88
CA VAL A 16 -29.05 -21.11 -13.36
C VAL A 16 -28.68 -20.75 -14.80
N ARG A 17 -29.65 -20.48 -15.68
CA ARG A 17 -29.38 -20.01 -17.05
C ARG A 17 -28.67 -18.66 -17.07
N LEU A 18 -29.08 -17.72 -16.22
CA LEU A 18 -28.44 -16.42 -16.08
C LEU A 18 -27.00 -16.56 -15.56
N TYR A 19 -26.76 -17.45 -14.61
CA TYR A 19 -25.42 -17.74 -14.09
C TYR A 19 -24.48 -18.28 -15.16
N PHE A 20 -24.93 -19.26 -15.96
CA PHE A 20 -24.12 -19.79 -17.06
C PHE A 20 -23.87 -18.75 -18.16
N TRP A 21 -24.88 -17.97 -18.52
CA TRP A 21 -24.72 -16.87 -19.48
C TRP A 21 -23.71 -15.83 -18.97
N LEU A 22 -23.75 -15.48 -17.69
CA LEU A 22 -22.82 -14.54 -17.08
C LEU A 22 -21.38 -15.06 -17.09
N LEU A 23 -21.17 -16.34 -16.74
CA LEU A 23 -19.84 -16.95 -16.80
C LEU A 23 -19.28 -17.00 -18.22
N PHE A 24 -20.14 -17.28 -19.21
CA PHE A 24 -19.78 -17.27 -20.62
C PHE A 24 -19.43 -15.84 -21.09
N ALA A 25 -20.29 -14.87 -20.78
CA ALA A 25 -20.09 -13.48 -21.12
C ALA A 25 -18.80 -12.92 -20.50
N LEU A 26 -18.46 -13.24 -19.25
CA LEU A 26 -17.22 -12.78 -18.61
C LEU A 26 -15.95 -13.45 -19.14
N LYS A 27 -16.05 -14.68 -19.66
CA LYS A 27 -14.89 -15.42 -20.18
C LYS A 27 -14.59 -15.11 -21.65
N GLU A 28 -15.62 -15.03 -22.49
CA GLU A 28 -15.43 -14.88 -23.94
C GLU A 28 -15.52 -13.44 -24.41
N THR A 29 -16.38 -12.63 -23.80
CA THR A 29 -16.44 -11.20 -24.10
C THR A 29 -15.69 -10.46 -23.00
N LYS A 30 -14.81 -9.51 -23.36
CA LYS A 30 -14.12 -8.65 -22.37
C LYS A 30 -15.09 -7.65 -21.71
N LEU A 31 -16.29 -8.10 -21.32
CA LEU A 31 -17.23 -7.32 -20.53
C LEU A 31 -16.68 -7.18 -19.12
N SER A 32 -16.19 -5.98 -18.79
CA SER A 32 -15.74 -5.69 -17.44
C SER A 32 -16.91 -5.79 -16.46
N LEU A 33 -16.65 -6.29 -15.25
CA LEU A 33 -17.65 -6.39 -14.18
C LEU A 33 -18.34 -5.05 -13.90
N ASN A 34 -17.64 -3.93 -14.13
CA ASN A 34 -18.20 -2.58 -14.02
C ASN A 34 -19.26 -2.30 -15.08
N ARG A 35 -19.06 -2.73 -16.33
CA ARG A 35 -20.02 -2.52 -17.42
C ARG A 35 -21.27 -3.38 -17.24
N PHE A 36 -21.10 -4.62 -16.77
CA PHE A 36 -22.22 -5.49 -16.39
C PHE A 36 -23.04 -4.90 -15.24
N ARG A 37 -22.36 -4.39 -14.21
CA ARG A 37 -23.00 -3.74 -13.07
C ARG A 37 -23.86 -2.55 -13.51
N VAL A 38 -23.35 -1.72 -14.43
CA VAL A 38 -24.08 -0.58 -14.99
C VAL A 38 -25.28 -1.03 -15.84
N MET A 39 -25.17 -2.16 -16.54
CA MET A 39 -26.25 -2.69 -17.38
C MET A 39 -27.41 -3.27 -16.55
N ILE A 40 -27.12 -3.97 -15.45
CA ILE A 40 -28.15 -4.59 -14.59
C ILE A 40 -28.75 -3.60 -13.59
N PHE A 41 -27.91 -2.77 -12.99
CA PHE A 41 -28.31 -1.91 -11.86
C PHE A 41 -28.37 -0.42 -12.23
N GLY A 42 -28.12 -0.08 -13.49
CA GLY A 42 -27.99 1.31 -13.93
C GLY A 42 -26.67 1.94 -13.51
N GLU A 43 -26.36 3.09 -14.11
CA GLU A 43 -25.19 3.87 -13.74
C GLU A 43 -25.41 4.51 -12.38
N LYS A 44 -24.51 4.28 -11.43
CA LYS A 44 -24.58 4.95 -10.13
C LYS A 44 -24.34 6.44 -10.33
N ALA A 45 -25.30 7.27 -9.92
CA ALA A 45 -25.13 8.72 -9.88
C ALA A 45 -23.85 9.07 -9.10
N LYS A 46 -22.93 9.80 -9.75
CA LYS A 46 -21.73 10.33 -9.09
C LYS A 46 -22.19 11.32 -8.00
N PRO A 47 -21.68 11.26 -6.76
CA PRO A 47 -21.93 12.31 -5.79
C PRO A 47 -21.34 13.61 -6.35
N SER A 48 -22.20 14.61 -6.55
CA SER A 48 -21.78 15.94 -7.00
C SER A 48 -20.76 16.49 -6.01
N LYS A 49 -19.59 16.94 -6.52
CA LYS A 49 -18.67 17.75 -5.74
C LYS A 49 -19.39 19.06 -5.42
N SER A 50 -19.86 19.22 -4.18
CA SER A 50 -20.35 20.51 -3.70
C SER A 50 -19.19 21.50 -3.69
N ARG A 51 -19.12 22.31 -4.76
CA ARG A 51 -18.35 23.56 -4.74
C ARG A 51 -19.06 24.50 -3.76
N ARG A 52 -18.45 24.65 -2.59
CA ARG A 52 -18.76 25.68 -1.59
C ARG A 52 -18.64 27.05 -2.26
N ALA A 53 -19.78 27.69 -2.57
CA ALA A 53 -19.83 29.07 -3.04
C ALA A 53 -20.05 30.01 -1.84
N LYS A 54 -19.13 30.97 -1.68
CA LYS A 54 -19.35 32.21 -0.93
C LYS A 54 -20.09 33.18 -1.88
N GLY A 55 -21.21 33.72 -1.41
CA GLY A 55 -21.57 35.12 -1.68
C GLY A 55 -22.57 35.41 -2.79
N ALA A 56 -23.79 35.70 -2.34
CA ALA A 56 -24.63 36.84 -2.72
C ALA A 56 -25.56 36.80 -3.96
N SER A 57 -26.82 37.12 -3.62
CA SER A 57 -27.87 37.88 -4.33
C SER A 57 -28.77 37.22 -5.39
N SER A 58 -30.04 37.11 -4.96
CA SER A 58 -31.30 37.56 -5.58
C SER A 58 -31.98 36.80 -6.72
N SER A 59 -33.24 36.46 -6.40
CA SER A 59 -34.49 36.46 -7.19
C SER A 59 -34.77 35.41 -8.29
N THR A 60 -35.76 34.57 -7.96
CA THR A 60 -37.06 34.39 -8.67
C THR A 60 -37.13 33.72 -10.06
N SER A 61 -37.83 32.56 -10.04
CA SER A 61 -38.79 32.00 -11.03
C SER A 61 -38.35 31.25 -12.31
N GLN A 62 -38.85 30.01 -12.35
CA GLN A 62 -39.61 29.31 -13.42
C GLN A 62 -38.92 28.78 -14.71
N ASN A 63 -39.13 27.47 -14.88
CA ASN A 63 -39.45 26.64 -16.06
C ASN A 63 -38.65 26.66 -17.38
N GLU A 64 -38.34 25.41 -17.77
CA GLU A 64 -38.49 24.76 -19.08
C GLU A 64 -37.61 25.11 -20.30
N GLN A 65 -36.96 24.02 -20.76
CA GLN A 65 -36.89 23.51 -22.14
C GLN A 65 -35.92 24.10 -23.18
N GLU A 66 -35.46 23.16 -24.00
CA GLU A 66 -34.92 23.25 -25.37
C GLU A 66 -33.43 23.57 -25.59
N ALA A 67 -32.69 22.47 -25.86
CA ALA A 67 -32.12 22.08 -27.14
C ALA A 67 -31.17 23.03 -27.92
N GLU A 68 -30.11 22.36 -28.42
CA GLU A 68 -29.37 22.58 -29.67
C GLU A 68 -28.05 23.39 -29.67
N ALA A 69 -26.98 22.60 -29.91
CA ALA A 69 -26.06 22.69 -31.05
C ALA A 69 -24.80 23.58 -30.98
N SER A 70 -23.73 22.94 -31.51
CA SER A 70 -22.52 23.49 -32.15
C SER A 70 -21.45 24.09 -31.22
N SER A 71 -20.14 23.85 -31.38
CA SER A 71 -19.35 23.21 -32.45
C SER A 71 -17.90 23.05 -31.98
N ASP A 72 -17.19 22.08 -32.58
CA ASP A 72 -15.76 22.12 -32.99
C ASP A 72 -14.66 22.26 -31.91
N ASP A 73 -13.53 21.56 -31.93
CA ASP A 73 -12.92 20.64 -32.91
C ASP A 73 -11.77 19.87 -32.21
N ALA A 74 -11.49 18.66 -32.72
CA ALA A 74 -10.24 17.89 -32.82
C ALA A 74 -9.17 17.92 -31.67
N GLN A 75 -8.43 16.85 -31.37
CA GLN A 75 -7.84 15.84 -32.25
C GLN A 75 -7.21 14.71 -31.40
N GLU A 76 -7.42 13.45 -31.77
CA GLU A 76 -6.54 12.29 -31.43
C GLU A 76 -5.31 12.29 -32.36
N PRO A 77 -4.24 11.49 -32.15
CA PRO A 77 -4.22 10.00 -32.28
C PRO A 77 -3.45 9.33 -31.11
N ASP A 78 -3.69 8.08 -30.71
CA ASP A 78 -3.68 6.76 -31.38
C ASP A 78 -2.29 6.12 -31.54
N GLU A 79 -2.34 4.79 -31.40
CA GLU A 79 -1.39 3.76 -30.98
C GLU A 79 -0.31 3.29 -31.98
N GLY A 80 0.56 2.42 -31.44
CA GLY A 80 1.09 1.24 -32.16
C GLY A 80 2.54 1.38 -32.64
N GLY A 81 3.44 0.40 -32.50
CA GLY A 81 3.30 -0.97 -32.04
C GLY A 81 4.61 -1.76 -32.19
N VAL A 82 4.80 -2.71 -31.27
CA VAL A 82 5.17 -4.14 -31.48
C VAL A 82 6.54 -4.54 -32.07
N THR A 83 7.28 -5.33 -31.24
CA THR A 83 8.24 -6.44 -31.51
C THR A 83 9.62 -6.14 -32.12
N ALA A 84 10.69 -6.90 -31.85
CA ALA A 84 11.13 -7.83 -30.80
C ALA A 84 12.53 -8.30 -31.27
N SER A 85 13.54 -8.35 -30.39
CA SER A 85 14.77 -9.15 -30.61
C SER A 85 15.56 -9.24 -29.30
N GLU A 86 15.64 -10.46 -28.76
CA GLU A 86 16.68 -10.94 -27.81
C GLU A 86 18.01 -11.16 -28.58
N PRO A 87 19.22 -11.18 -27.96
CA PRO A 87 19.57 -12.14 -26.89
C PRO A 87 20.63 -11.77 -25.83
N SER A 88 20.65 -12.63 -24.79
CA SER A 88 21.77 -13.06 -23.93
C SER A 88 22.29 -12.18 -22.78
N THR A 89 22.10 -12.70 -21.56
CA THR A 89 22.62 -12.19 -20.28
C THR A 89 23.76 -13.08 -19.75
N GLN A 90 24.86 -12.47 -19.33
CA GLN A 90 25.82 -13.04 -18.37
C GLN A 90 26.00 -12.07 -17.18
N THR A 91 25.94 -12.65 -15.98
CA THR A 91 26.64 -12.30 -14.71
C THR A 91 26.40 -10.96 -13.98
N SER A 92 25.69 -11.08 -12.83
CA SER A 92 26.08 -10.63 -11.46
C SER A 92 26.01 -9.13 -11.05
N PRO A 93 25.87 -8.82 -9.73
CA PRO A 93 24.85 -7.88 -9.22
C PRO A 93 25.40 -6.61 -8.55
N GLU A 94 24.84 -5.45 -8.92
CA GLU A 94 24.83 -4.14 -8.21
C GLU A 94 23.59 -3.40 -8.78
N ASP A 95 22.90 -2.42 -8.20
CA ASP A 95 23.10 -1.51 -7.08
C ASP A 95 21.71 -0.89 -6.81
N ASP A 96 21.41 -0.55 -5.55
CA ASP A 96 20.20 0.19 -5.17
C ASP A 96 20.47 1.69 -5.49
N SER A 97 20.16 2.08 -6.72
CA SER A 97 20.00 3.48 -7.12
C SER A 97 18.55 3.73 -7.44
N ALA A 98 18.01 4.78 -6.81
CA ALA A 98 16.66 5.28 -6.99
C ALA A 98 16.31 5.38 -8.48
N SER A 99 15.42 4.49 -8.92
CA SER A 99 14.80 4.56 -10.24
C SER A 99 13.29 4.70 -10.09
N GLU A 100 12.77 5.48 -11.01
CA GLU A 100 11.37 5.78 -11.21
C GLU A 100 10.53 4.50 -11.32
N THR A 101 9.31 4.59 -10.80
CA THR A 101 8.36 3.50 -10.61
C THR A 101 8.14 2.68 -11.90
N ASP A 102 8.75 1.50 -11.97
CA ASP A 102 8.40 0.47 -12.95
C ASP A 102 7.09 -0.21 -12.50
N PRO A 103 6.00 -0.18 -13.28
CA PRO A 103 4.69 -0.68 -12.85
C PRO A 103 4.59 -2.20 -12.75
N ASP A 104 5.64 -2.96 -13.10
CA ASP A 104 5.64 -4.43 -13.14
C ASP A 104 6.67 -5.10 -12.19
N ALA A 105 7.27 -4.33 -11.27
CA ALA A 105 8.11 -4.91 -10.23
C ALA A 105 7.27 -5.59 -9.15
N GLU A 106 7.52 -6.87 -8.86
CA GLU A 106 6.92 -7.55 -7.72
C GLU A 106 7.12 -6.71 -6.44
N PRO A 107 6.06 -6.50 -5.63
CA PRO A 107 6.16 -5.64 -4.45
C PRO A 107 7.20 -6.24 -3.50
N ARG A 108 8.29 -5.49 -3.28
CA ARG A 108 9.31 -5.83 -2.28
C ARG A 108 8.61 -6.09 -0.94
N ARG A 109 8.74 -7.30 -0.43
CA ARG A 109 8.14 -7.70 0.84
C ARG A 109 8.80 -6.89 1.97
N GLY A 110 8.01 -6.18 2.77
CA GLY A 110 8.41 -5.87 4.15
C GLY A 110 8.50 -4.40 4.57
N HIS A 111 8.35 -3.42 3.68
CA HIS A 111 8.27 -2.03 4.11
C HIS A 111 6.86 -1.50 3.84
N GLY A 112 6.00 -1.62 4.86
CA GLY A 112 4.67 -0.99 4.82
C GLY A 112 4.80 0.47 4.37
N ARG A 113 3.81 0.98 3.65
CA ARG A 113 3.81 2.27 2.93
C ARG A 113 4.10 3.52 3.79
N LEU A 114 4.27 3.35 5.10
CA LEU A 114 4.53 4.41 6.07
C LEU A 114 6.03 4.63 6.22
N SER A 115 6.46 5.87 6.06
CA SER A 115 7.81 6.30 6.38
C SER A 115 8.09 6.18 7.88
N ALA A 116 9.37 6.12 8.26
CA ALA A 116 9.77 6.13 9.67
C ALA A 116 9.28 7.40 10.41
N GLU A 117 9.07 8.50 9.69
CA GLU A 117 8.57 9.77 10.23
C GLU A 117 7.10 9.72 10.63
N ALA A 118 6.31 8.82 10.04
CA ALA A 118 4.91 8.63 10.45
C ALA A 118 4.79 8.08 11.89
N TYR A 119 5.85 7.47 12.41
CA TYR A 119 5.93 6.98 13.77
C TYR A 119 6.45 8.09 14.69
N THR A 120 5.55 8.93 15.20
CA THR A 120 5.89 10.10 16.02
C THR A 120 5.89 9.81 17.52
N GLY A 121 5.05 8.89 17.98
CA GLY A 121 4.86 8.55 19.40
C GLY A 121 5.75 7.40 19.88
N VAL A 122 6.94 7.28 19.31
CA VAL A 122 7.83 6.12 19.50
C VAL A 122 9.10 6.49 20.23
N GLU A 123 9.64 5.52 20.97
CA GLU A 123 10.97 5.61 21.54
C GLU A 123 12.02 5.64 20.42
N ARG A 124 13.02 6.52 20.55
CA ARG A 124 14.11 6.65 19.59
C ARG A 124 15.40 6.13 20.21
N VAL A 125 16.05 5.20 19.52
CA VAL A 125 17.31 4.59 19.95
C VAL A 125 18.35 4.85 18.86
N GLU A 126 19.40 5.58 19.23
CA GLU A 126 20.56 5.81 18.36
C GLU A 126 21.50 4.60 18.41
N CYS A 127 21.66 3.93 17.28
CA CYS A 127 22.59 2.81 17.13
C CYS A 127 23.88 3.33 16.49
N ARG A 128 24.92 3.52 17.31
CA ARG A 128 26.25 3.96 16.86
C ARG A 128 27.19 2.77 16.71
N HIS A 129 28.17 2.92 15.83
CA HIS A 129 29.27 1.96 15.75
C HIS A 129 30.09 1.99 17.04
N GLN A 130 30.41 0.82 17.61
CA GLN A 130 31.26 0.73 18.80
C GLN A 130 32.75 0.81 18.45
N GLU A 131 33.12 0.33 17.25
CA GLU A 131 34.51 0.15 16.83
C GLU A 131 34.97 1.13 15.74
N LEU A 132 34.03 1.76 15.03
CA LEU A 132 34.29 2.59 13.85
C LEU A 132 33.73 3.99 14.04
N ALA A 133 34.51 5.02 13.74
CA ALA A 133 34.11 6.41 13.80
C ALA A 133 34.32 7.12 12.46
N PRO A 134 33.58 8.21 12.19
CA PRO A 134 33.89 9.09 11.06
C PRO A 134 35.32 9.64 11.21
N GLY A 135 36.10 9.57 10.14
CA GLY A 135 37.53 9.92 10.14
C GLY A 135 38.48 8.76 10.39
N ASP A 136 37.99 7.54 10.64
CA ASP A 136 38.85 6.36 10.68
C ASP A 136 39.26 5.88 9.29
N ARG A 137 40.33 5.10 9.23
CA ARG A 137 40.75 4.39 8.01
C ARG A 137 39.79 3.23 7.73
N CYS A 138 39.41 3.08 6.47
CA CYS A 138 38.53 1.98 6.08
C CYS A 138 39.18 0.62 6.38
N PRO A 139 38.51 -0.28 7.14
CA PRO A 139 39.07 -1.59 7.49
C PRO A 139 39.16 -2.54 6.28
N VAL A 140 38.39 -2.30 5.22
CA VAL A 140 38.34 -3.17 4.03
C VAL A 140 39.46 -2.85 3.05
N CYS A 141 39.65 -1.57 2.71
CA CYS A 141 40.64 -1.16 1.70
C CYS A 141 41.91 -0.55 2.29
N GLY A 142 41.92 -0.11 3.55
CA GLY A 142 43.05 0.54 4.22
C GLY A 142 43.44 1.93 3.67
N ILE A 143 42.87 2.35 2.54
CA ILE A 143 43.30 3.54 1.79
C ILE A 143 42.37 4.73 2.05
N GLY A 144 41.05 4.53 2.02
CA GLY A 144 40.08 5.62 2.18
C GLY A 144 39.79 5.99 3.63
N TRP A 145 39.14 7.13 3.80
CA TRP A 145 38.63 7.62 5.09
C TRP A 145 37.12 7.37 5.19
N LEU A 146 36.62 7.10 6.39
CA LEU A 146 35.20 6.92 6.64
C LEU A 146 34.50 8.28 6.81
N TYR A 147 33.38 8.46 6.11
CA TYR A 147 32.51 9.64 6.22
C TYR A 147 31.11 9.23 6.64
N SER A 148 30.47 10.08 7.44
CA SER A 148 29.09 9.88 7.87
C SER A 148 28.11 10.07 6.71
N LEU A 149 27.16 9.14 6.61
CA LEU A 149 25.97 9.23 5.76
C LEU A 149 24.74 9.56 6.62
N PRO A 150 23.65 10.04 6.01
CA PRO A 150 22.37 10.12 6.69
C PRO A 150 22.02 8.78 7.35
N PRO A 151 21.60 8.77 8.63
CA PRO A 151 21.34 7.54 9.35
C PRO A 151 20.20 6.76 8.71
N GLY A 152 20.32 5.43 8.74
CA GLY A 152 19.22 4.54 8.39
C GLY A 152 18.15 4.62 9.46
N ASN A 153 16.88 4.69 9.06
CA ASN A 153 15.77 4.64 10.00
C ASN A 153 15.06 3.30 9.88
N GLU A 154 15.03 2.54 10.97
CA GLU A 154 14.28 1.29 11.04
C GLU A 154 13.27 1.34 12.18
N VAL A 155 12.08 0.79 11.96
CA VAL A 155 11.00 0.80 12.97
C VAL A 155 10.66 -0.64 13.32
N ARG A 156 10.67 -0.96 14.61
CA ARG A 156 10.25 -2.26 15.14
C ARG A 156 8.99 -2.08 15.96
N ILE A 157 7.99 -2.92 15.73
CA ILE A 157 6.68 -2.87 16.38
C ILE A 157 6.53 -4.08 17.30
N ASN A 158 6.26 -3.80 18.56
CA ASN A 158 6.10 -4.78 19.63
C ASN A 158 4.67 -4.75 20.19
N GLY A 159 4.29 -5.86 20.84
CA GLY A 159 3.00 -5.98 21.52
C GLY A 159 3.13 -5.46 22.94
N HIS A 160 2.30 -4.49 23.31
CA HIS A 160 2.23 -3.95 24.67
C HIS A 160 0.76 -3.63 25.02
N ALA A 161 0.45 -2.50 25.66
CA ALA A 161 -0.91 -1.94 25.76
C ALA A 161 -1.43 -1.61 24.35
N LEU A 162 -1.86 -2.65 23.63
CA LEU A 162 -2.02 -2.73 22.17
C LEU A 162 -0.67 -2.85 21.45
N LEU A 163 -0.13 -1.75 20.91
CA LEU A 163 1.12 -1.75 20.15
C LEU A 163 2.03 -0.64 20.66
N SER A 164 3.32 -0.93 20.64
CA SER A 164 4.39 0.02 20.85
C SER A 164 5.35 -0.09 19.68
N ALA A 165 6.08 0.98 19.39
CA ALA A 165 7.11 0.93 18.38
C ALA A 165 8.37 1.65 18.87
N ILE A 166 9.50 1.18 18.37
CA ILE A 166 10.81 1.75 18.62
C ILE A 166 11.40 2.09 17.26
N ARG A 167 11.90 3.32 17.12
CA ARG A 167 12.63 3.79 15.96
C ARG A 167 14.12 3.71 16.25
N TYR A 168 14.82 2.90 15.47
CA TYR A 168 16.27 2.77 15.50
C TYR A 168 16.88 3.68 14.43
N GLU A 169 17.71 4.61 14.88
CA GLU A 169 18.51 5.48 14.03
C GLU A 169 19.90 4.86 13.92
N VAL A 170 20.11 4.14 12.82
CA VAL A 170 21.31 3.34 12.56
C VAL A 170 22.35 4.20 11.86
N GLU A 171 23.48 4.40 12.50
CA GLU A 171 24.60 5.12 11.92
C GLU A 171 25.14 4.39 10.68
N LYS A 172 25.36 5.15 9.61
CA LYS A 172 25.93 4.66 8.35
C LYS A 172 27.21 5.42 8.05
N LEU A 173 28.27 4.68 7.75
CA LEU A 173 29.56 5.22 7.32
C LEU A 173 29.85 4.75 5.90
N ARG A 174 30.50 5.59 5.09
CA ARG A 174 30.96 5.23 3.76
C ARG A 174 32.43 5.55 3.58
N CYS A 175 33.17 4.64 2.98
CA CYS A 175 34.55 4.88 2.58
C CYS A 175 34.63 5.81 1.36
N SER A 176 35.55 6.79 1.38
CA SER A 176 35.79 7.66 0.22
C SER A 176 36.48 6.99 -0.96
N ALA A 177 37.27 5.93 -0.72
CA ALA A 177 38.05 5.28 -1.77
C ALA A 177 37.30 4.12 -2.42
N CYS A 178 36.89 3.11 -1.66
CA CYS A 178 36.22 1.92 -2.19
C CYS A 178 34.69 2.00 -2.18
N GLY A 179 34.11 3.02 -1.52
CA GLY A 179 32.65 3.18 -1.47
C GLY A 179 31.90 2.25 -0.51
N GLU A 180 32.60 1.33 0.17
CA GLU A 180 32.02 0.38 1.13
C GLU A 180 31.19 1.07 2.20
N ARG A 181 30.03 0.49 2.56
CA ARG A 181 29.08 1.06 3.51
C ARG A 181 29.02 0.22 4.79
N PHE A 182 29.30 0.85 5.93
CA PHE A 182 29.24 0.21 7.24
C PHE A 182 27.98 0.71 7.97
N SER A 183 27.04 -0.19 8.24
CA SER A 183 25.85 0.12 9.05
C SER A 183 26.07 -0.38 10.47
N ALA A 184 25.71 0.43 11.47
CA ALA A 184 25.86 0.04 12.87
C ALA A 184 24.96 -1.17 13.19
N PRO A 185 25.41 -2.10 14.05
CA PRO A 185 24.57 -3.20 14.48
C PRO A 185 23.38 -2.69 15.30
N LEU A 186 22.23 -3.36 15.16
CA LEU A 186 21.10 -3.14 16.06
C LEU A 186 21.42 -3.70 17.46
N PRO A 187 20.79 -3.17 18.52
CA PRO A 187 21.01 -3.65 19.88
C PRO A 187 20.56 -5.11 20.04
N GLU A 188 21.17 -5.79 21.01
CA GLU A 188 20.90 -7.19 21.30
C GLU A 188 19.42 -7.43 21.65
N GLY A 189 18.83 -8.48 21.07
CA GLY A 189 17.44 -8.86 21.32
C GLY A 189 16.42 -8.24 20.37
N VAL A 190 16.83 -7.39 19.43
CA VAL A 190 15.94 -6.91 18.36
C VAL A 190 15.87 -7.96 17.25
N GLY A 191 14.66 -8.47 16.97
CA GLY A 191 14.44 -9.42 15.89
C GLY A 191 14.49 -8.78 14.50
N ASP A 192 14.74 -9.61 13.48
CA ASP A 192 14.90 -9.18 12.08
C ASP A 192 13.60 -8.68 11.43
N GLU A 193 12.43 -9.05 11.97
CA GLU A 193 11.13 -8.67 11.43
C GLU A 193 10.65 -7.31 11.95
N LYS A 194 9.91 -6.56 11.12
CA LYS A 194 9.30 -5.28 11.52
C LYS A 194 8.25 -5.47 12.63
N TYR A 195 7.50 -6.57 12.59
CA TYR A 195 6.45 -6.89 13.57
C TYR A 195 6.89 -8.07 14.41
N HIS A 196 7.15 -7.84 15.68
CA HIS A 196 7.48 -8.91 16.62
C HIS A 196 6.28 -9.86 16.82
N PRO A 197 6.48 -11.16 17.09
CA PRO A 197 5.38 -12.10 17.36
C PRO A 197 4.38 -11.61 18.41
N SER A 198 4.86 -10.90 19.44
CA SER A 198 3.98 -10.29 20.46
C SER A 198 3.03 -9.24 19.88
N ALA A 199 3.45 -8.48 18.85
CA ALA A 199 2.60 -7.47 18.21
C ALA A 199 1.44 -8.14 17.46
N ARG A 200 1.72 -9.25 16.77
CA ARG A 200 0.69 -10.05 16.09
C ARG A 200 -0.31 -10.63 17.09
N ALA A 201 0.19 -11.19 18.20
CA ALA A 201 -0.66 -11.67 19.30
C ALA A 201 -1.52 -10.54 19.89
N ALA A 202 -0.95 -9.35 20.11
CA ALA A 202 -1.69 -8.20 20.62
C ALA A 202 -2.79 -7.75 19.64
N LEU A 203 -2.53 -7.75 18.33
CA LEU A 203 -3.55 -7.48 17.30
C LEU A 203 -4.67 -8.52 17.32
N ALA A 204 -4.34 -9.81 17.41
CA ALA A 204 -5.31 -10.89 17.47
C ALA A 204 -6.20 -10.78 18.72
N LEU A 205 -5.60 -10.55 19.90
CA LEU A 205 -6.34 -10.32 21.14
C LEU A 205 -7.22 -9.07 21.06
N SER A 206 -6.72 -7.98 20.48
CA SER A 206 -7.50 -6.77 20.28
C SER A 206 -8.73 -7.02 19.41
N ARG A 207 -8.58 -7.81 18.35
CA ARG A 207 -9.66 -8.11 17.42
C ARG A 207 -10.69 -9.08 17.97
N TYR A 208 -10.22 -10.19 18.56
CA TYR A 208 -11.07 -11.34 18.89
C TYR A 208 -11.48 -11.38 20.35
N PHE A 209 -10.61 -10.95 21.28
CA PHE A 209 -10.94 -10.91 22.70
C PHE A 209 -11.61 -9.58 23.08
N LEU A 210 -10.97 -8.45 22.74
CA LEU A 210 -11.53 -7.12 23.03
C LEU A 210 -12.61 -6.68 22.03
N SER A 211 -12.84 -7.45 20.97
CA SER A 211 -13.84 -7.17 19.94
C SER A 211 -13.67 -5.79 19.26
N VAL A 212 -12.44 -5.28 19.20
CA VAL A 212 -12.13 -3.99 18.55
C VAL A 212 -11.98 -4.20 17.04
N PRO A 213 -12.79 -3.53 16.20
CA PRO A 213 -12.58 -3.57 14.75
C PRO A 213 -11.24 -2.92 14.36
N PHE A 214 -10.55 -3.48 13.36
CA PHE A 214 -9.21 -3.00 12.99
C PHE A 214 -9.14 -1.54 12.54
N TYR A 215 -10.16 -1.03 11.82
CA TYR A 215 -10.20 0.41 11.48
C TYR A 215 -10.25 1.32 12.72
N ARG A 216 -10.85 0.84 13.81
CA ARG A 216 -10.89 1.57 15.09
C ARG A 216 -9.54 1.47 15.79
N LEU A 217 -8.90 0.31 15.72
CA LEU A 217 -7.56 0.11 16.25
C LEU A 217 -6.53 0.96 15.49
N GLU A 218 -6.65 1.06 14.17
CA GLU A 218 -5.85 1.96 13.32
C GLU A 218 -5.99 3.41 13.78
N ALA A 219 -7.23 3.90 13.89
CA ALA A 219 -7.49 5.27 14.33
C ALA A 219 -6.90 5.54 15.73
N TYR A 220 -7.06 4.60 16.66
CA TYR A 220 -6.46 4.70 17.99
C TYR A 220 -4.93 4.75 17.93
N GLN A 221 -4.32 3.83 17.20
CA GLN A 221 -2.87 3.72 17.10
C GLN A 221 -2.23 4.92 16.38
N ALA A 222 -2.92 5.47 15.38
CA ALA A 222 -2.52 6.72 14.74
C ALA A 222 -2.53 7.89 15.73
N MET A 223 -3.51 7.98 16.64
CA MET A 223 -3.53 8.99 17.71
C MET A 223 -2.38 8.81 18.69
N MET A 224 -1.96 7.56 18.95
CA MET A 224 -0.81 7.25 19.78
C MET A 224 0.54 7.41 19.05
N GLY A 225 0.53 7.83 17.78
CA GLY A 225 1.74 8.03 16.98
C GLY A 225 2.42 6.73 16.54
N VAL A 226 1.71 5.61 16.53
CA VAL A 226 2.17 4.29 16.04
C VAL A 226 1.21 3.79 14.95
N PRO A 227 1.11 4.46 13.79
CA PRO A 227 0.12 4.10 12.79
C PRO A 227 0.37 2.68 12.24
N VAL A 228 -0.68 1.85 12.27
CA VAL A 228 -0.71 0.52 11.64
C VAL A 228 -2.03 0.42 10.84
N PRO A 229 -1.99 0.44 9.50
CA PRO A 229 -3.19 0.38 8.68
C PRO A 229 -3.99 -0.90 8.87
N ASP A 230 -5.31 -0.85 8.79
CA ASP A 230 -6.21 -1.99 8.97
C ASP A 230 -5.85 -3.21 8.10
N ALA A 231 -5.51 -2.99 6.83
CA ALA A 231 -5.07 -4.04 5.91
C ALA A 231 -3.79 -4.72 6.42
N THR A 232 -2.83 -3.94 6.92
CA THR A 232 -1.61 -4.49 7.51
C THR A 232 -1.92 -5.25 8.81
N GLN A 233 -2.89 -4.80 9.61
CA GLN A 233 -3.31 -5.52 10.80
C GLN A 233 -3.88 -6.90 10.45
N TRP A 234 -4.73 -7.00 9.41
CA TRP A 234 -5.20 -8.28 8.88
C TRP A 234 -4.04 -9.19 8.47
N ASP A 235 -3.12 -8.68 7.63
CA ASP A 235 -1.96 -9.45 7.17
C ASP A 235 -1.09 -9.96 8.34
N GLN A 236 -0.98 -9.19 9.42
CA GLN A 236 -0.21 -9.59 10.60
C GLN A 236 -0.93 -10.63 11.45
N VAL A 237 -2.26 -10.54 11.55
CA VAL A 237 -3.05 -11.51 12.34
C VAL A 237 -3.12 -12.87 11.65
N GLU A 238 -3.11 -12.93 10.32
CA GLU A 238 -3.01 -14.19 9.57
C GLU A 238 -1.67 -14.92 9.76
N ARG A 239 -0.65 -14.23 10.29
CA ARG A 239 0.69 -14.77 10.55
C ARG A 239 0.94 -15.13 12.02
N VAL A 240 -0.12 -15.16 12.84
CA VAL A 240 -0.10 -15.68 14.22
C VAL A 240 -0.23 -17.19 14.18
#